data_AF-A0A077Y317-F1
#
_entry.id   AF-A0A077Y317-F1
#
_cell.length_a   1.000
_cell.length_b   1.000
_cell.length_c   1.000
_cell.angle_alpha   90.00
_cell.angle_beta   90.00
_cell.angle_gamma   90.00
#
_symmetry.space_group_name_H-M   'P 1'
#
loop_
_entity.id
_entity.type
_entity.pdbx_description
1 polymer ?
#
loop_
_entity_poly.entity_id
_entity_poly.type
_entity_poly.pdbx_seq_one_letter_code
_entity_poly.pdbx_strand_id
1 'polypeptide(L)'
;MNKFYIQIVLFLLNTSLYMNNKTLAIEPAPGEDAAPELTYHYLTPEEIYEKNKHLLCTNSEEIIQAGEVMNEAVEHLKYHATSMDGYELCDKNPDSSMLFYNKKHQGYINIEKINFKVDDPDNYNEIINMLWDPDYPIFFNMGFVK
;
A
#
# COMPACT_ATOMS: atom_id res chain seq x y z
N MET A 1 8.85 -8.04 -15.19
CA MET A 1 7.58 -7.44 -14.73
C MET A 1 7.91 -6.06 -14.17
N ASN A 2 7.32 -4.99 -14.71
CA ASN A 2 7.68 -3.63 -14.31
C ASN A 2 7.13 -3.35 -12.89
N LYS A 3 7.94 -2.82 -11.97
CA LYS A 3 7.54 -2.55 -10.58
C LYS A 3 6.30 -1.66 -10.50
N PHE A 4 6.21 -0.70 -11.41
CA PHE A 4 5.05 0.19 -11.58
C PHE A 4 3.77 -0.56 -11.96
N TYR A 5 3.88 -1.63 -12.75
CA TYR A 5 2.71 -2.39 -13.21
C TYR A 5 2.04 -3.15 -12.06
N ILE A 6 2.83 -3.80 -11.20
CA ILE A 6 2.30 -4.50 -10.01
C ILE A 6 1.57 -3.51 -9.09
N GLN A 7 2.13 -2.30 -8.92
CA GLN A 7 1.55 -1.25 -8.09
C GLN A 7 0.22 -0.71 -8.65
N ILE A 8 0.14 -0.53 -9.98
CA ILE A 8 -1.10 -0.10 -10.66
C ILE A 8 -2.20 -1.17 -10.58
N VAL A 9 -1.87 -2.45 -10.64
CA VAL A 9 -2.90 -3.49 -10.57
C VAL A 9 -3.41 -3.67 -9.13
N LEU A 10 -2.58 -3.50 -8.09
CA LEU A 10 -3.04 -3.37 -6.70
C LEU A 10 -4.07 -2.24 -6.55
N PHE A 11 -3.86 -1.12 -7.26
CA PHE A 11 -4.73 0.05 -7.21
C PHE A 11 -6.14 -0.24 -7.75
N LEU A 12 -6.23 -0.90 -8.92
CA LEU A 12 -7.53 -1.24 -9.54
C LEU A 12 -8.33 -2.26 -8.71
N LEU A 13 -7.65 -3.17 -8.01
CA LEU A 13 -8.31 -4.22 -7.23
C LEU A 13 -8.96 -3.68 -5.95
N ASN A 14 -8.32 -2.71 -5.28
CA ASN A 14 -8.82 -2.14 -4.03
C ASN A 14 -9.93 -1.11 -4.23
N THR A 15 -9.86 -0.28 -5.29
CA THR A 15 -10.94 0.65 -5.66
C THR A 15 -12.21 -0.09 -6.08
N SER A 16 -12.09 -1.23 -6.77
CA SER A 16 -13.23 -2.09 -7.11
C SER A 16 -13.91 -2.70 -5.88
N LEU A 17 -13.13 -3.06 -4.85
CA LEU A 17 -13.65 -3.56 -3.58
C LEU A 17 -14.37 -2.45 -2.77
N TYR A 18 -13.82 -1.22 -2.80
CA TYR A 18 -14.37 -0.02 -2.13
C TYR A 18 -15.63 0.54 -2.81
N MET A 19 -15.81 0.34 -4.11
CA MET A 19 -17.03 0.75 -4.80
C MET A 19 -18.17 -0.26 -4.60
N ASN A 20 -17.85 -1.55 -4.41
CA ASN A 20 -18.86 -2.61 -4.22
C ASN A 20 -19.46 -2.67 -2.80
N ASN A 21 -18.79 -2.10 -1.79
CA ASN A 21 -19.29 -2.03 -0.41
C ASN A 21 -19.96 -0.68 -0.09
N LYS A 22 -20.06 0.24 -1.05
CA LYS A 22 -20.78 1.52 -0.92
C LYS A 22 -22.28 1.36 -1.21
N THR A 23 -23.00 0.65 -0.32
CA THR A 23 -24.45 0.87 -0.19
C THR A 23 -24.69 2.19 0.54
N LEU A 24 -25.25 3.14 -0.20
CA LEU A 24 -25.72 4.48 0.20
C LEU A 24 -25.95 4.71 1.71
N ALA A 25 -25.07 5.50 2.32
CA ALA A 25 -25.41 6.35 3.45
C ALA A 25 -25.18 7.80 3.02
N ILE A 26 -26.26 8.57 2.90
CA ILE A 26 -26.21 10.03 2.76
C ILE A 26 -25.95 10.58 4.16
N GLU A 27 -24.74 11.09 4.41
CA GLU A 27 -24.45 11.93 5.57
C GLU A 27 -24.72 13.41 5.24
N PRO A 28 -25.11 14.24 6.23
CA PRO A 28 -25.52 15.62 6.00
C PRO A 28 -24.30 16.52 5.74
N ALA A 29 -24.55 17.65 5.07
CA ALA A 29 -23.54 18.61 4.64
C ALA A 29 -22.60 19.07 5.79
N PRO A 30 -21.27 19.06 5.62
CA PRO A 30 -20.35 19.59 6.62
C PRO A 30 -20.43 21.12 6.66
N GLY A 31 -20.53 21.69 7.86
CA GLY A 31 -20.36 23.13 8.08
C GLY A 31 -18.93 23.58 7.74
N GLU A 32 -18.80 24.82 7.30
CA GLU A 32 -17.53 25.47 6.98
C GLU A 32 -16.67 25.68 8.23
N ASP A 33 -15.92 24.65 8.62
CA ASP A 33 -14.75 24.81 9.48
C ASP A 33 -13.50 24.69 8.59
N ALA A 34 -12.74 25.78 8.49
CA ALA A 34 -11.51 25.84 7.71
C ALA A 34 -10.52 24.80 8.23
N ALA A 35 -10.28 23.76 7.41
CA ALA A 35 -9.31 22.72 7.70
C ALA A 35 -7.89 23.31 7.79
N PRO A 36 -7.04 22.84 8.72
CA PRO A 36 -5.66 23.29 8.82
C PRO A 36 -4.91 22.94 7.53
N GLU A 37 -4.15 23.89 6.98
CA GLU A 37 -3.26 23.67 5.83
C GLU A 37 -2.15 22.69 6.21
N LEU A 38 -2.33 21.41 5.87
CA LEU A 38 -1.28 20.40 5.97
C LEU A 38 -0.19 20.75 4.94
N THR A 39 1.03 20.95 5.43
CA THR A 39 2.20 21.35 4.62
C THR A 39 2.71 20.25 3.68
N TYR A 40 2.07 19.07 3.70
CA TYR A 40 2.30 17.97 2.78
C TYR A 40 1.02 17.68 2.00
N HIS A 41 0.98 18.11 0.73
CA HIS A 41 -0.08 17.71 -0.19
C HIS A 41 0.23 16.29 -0.68
N TYR A 42 -0.30 15.27 0.00
CA TYR A 42 -0.40 13.94 -0.59
C TYR A 42 -1.58 13.91 -1.57
N LEU A 43 -1.38 13.26 -2.71
CA LEU A 43 -2.46 13.08 -3.68
C LEU A 43 -3.50 12.11 -3.14
N THR A 44 -4.78 12.40 -3.38
CA THR A 44 -5.84 11.43 -3.12
C THR A 44 -5.71 10.23 -4.07
N PRO A 45 -6.28 9.06 -3.73
CA PRO A 45 -6.30 7.91 -4.64
C PRO A 45 -6.88 8.25 -6.02
N GLU A 46 -7.90 9.11 -6.09
CA GLU A 46 -8.50 9.59 -7.33
C GLU A 46 -7.53 10.45 -8.15
N GLU A 47 -6.78 11.34 -7.51
CA GLU A 47 -5.77 12.16 -8.16
C GLU A 47 -4.59 11.33 -8.68
N ILE A 48 -4.14 10.35 -7.89
CA ILE A 48 -3.12 9.37 -8.31
C ILE A 48 -3.61 8.60 -9.53
N TYR A 49 -4.87 8.15 -9.53
CA TYR A 49 -5.45 7.45 -10.67
C TYR A 49 -5.48 8.30 -11.94
N GLU A 50 -6.04 9.50 -11.87
CA GLU A 50 -6.15 10.37 -13.04
C GLU A 50 -4.77 10.77 -13.59
N LYS A 51 -3.78 11.00 -12.71
CA LYS A 51 -2.38 11.22 -13.10
C LYS A 51 -1.78 10.01 -13.83
N ASN A 52 -2.05 8.80 -13.36
CA ASN A 52 -1.46 7.56 -13.89
C ASN A 52 -2.31 6.84 -14.96
N LYS A 53 -3.46 7.39 -15.32
CA LYS A 53 -4.40 6.81 -16.29
C LYS A 53 -3.78 6.46 -17.64
N HIS A 54 -2.77 7.23 -18.05
CA HIS A 54 -2.01 6.99 -19.28
C HIS A 54 -1.17 5.71 -19.26
N LEU A 55 -0.94 5.10 -18.09
CA LEU A 55 -0.21 3.84 -17.89
C LEU A 55 -1.12 2.61 -17.91
N LEU A 56 -2.45 2.79 -18.04
CA LEU A 56 -3.39 1.68 -18.04
C LEU A 56 -3.17 0.77 -19.26
N CYS A 57 -3.12 -0.54 -19.00
CA CYS A 57 -3.09 -1.53 -20.06
C CYS A 57 -4.45 -1.58 -20.77
N THR A 58 -4.42 -1.61 -22.11
CA THR A 58 -5.62 -1.73 -22.95
C THR A 58 -5.83 -3.15 -23.47
N ASN A 59 -4.86 -4.04 -23.30
CA ASN A 59 -4.96 -5.43 -23.69
C ASN A 59 -5.77 -6.21 -22.64
N SER A 60 -6.95 -6.69 -23.03
CA SER A 60 -7.88 -7.39 -22.13
C SER A 60 -7.29 -8.67 -21.55
N GLU A 61 -6.48 -9.41 -22.32
CA GLU A 61 -5.88 -10.66 -21.87
C GLU A 61 -4.83 -10.39 -20.77
N GLU A 62 -3.98 -9.39 -20.99
CA GLU A 62 -3.00 -8.97 -19.97
C GLU A 62 -3.68 -8.46 -18.70
N ILE A 63 -4.80 -7.73 -18.82
CA ILE A 63 -5.57 -7.25 -17.67
C ILE A 63 -6.10 -8.44 -16.84
N ILE A 64 -6.63 -9.47 -17.48
CA ILE A 64 -7.15 -10.66 -16.80
C ILE A 64 -6.00 -11.38 -16.08
N GLN A 65 -4.91 -11.67 -16.79
CA GLN A 65 -3.75 -12.36 -16.22
C GLN A 65 -3.13 -11.57 -15.06
N ALA A 66 -3.02 -10.24 -15.19
CA ALA A 66 -2.56 -9.39 -14.11
C ALA A 66 -3.49 -9.46 -12.90
N GLY A 67 -4.81 -9.43 -13.11
CA GLY A 67 -5.80 -9.61 -12.05
C GLY A 67 -5.63 -10.92 -11.29
N GLU A 68 -5.42 -12.03 -12.00
CA GLU A 68 -5.18 -13.35 -11.41
C GLU A 68 -3.92 -13.36 -10.53
N VAL A 69 -2.79 -12.86 -11.05
CA VAL A 69 -1.52 -12.76 -10.32
C VAL A 69 -1.67 -11.87 -9.09
N MET A 70 -2.42 -10.77 -9.19
CA MET A 70 -2.63 -9.87 -8.06
C MET A 70 -3.53 -10.47 -6.98
N ASN A 71 -4.53 -11.27 -7.35
CA ASN A 71 -5.35 -11.99 -6.39
C ASN A 71 -4.49 -12.97 -5.57
N GLU A 72 -3.63 -13.74 -6.24
CA GLU A 72 -2.66 -14.63 -5.57
C GLU A 72 -1.72 -13.85 -4.65
N ALA A 73 -1.18 -12.71 -5.14
CA ALA A 73 -0.33 -11.84 -4.34
C ALA A 73 -1.03 -11.34 -3.07
N VAL A 74 -2.31 -10.94 -3.16
CA VAL A 74 -3.11 -10.49 -2.00
C VAL A 74 -3.29 -11.61 -0.97
N GLU A 75 -3.51 -12.85 -1.40
CA GLU A 75 -3.61 -13.99 -0.48
C GLU A 75 -2.30 -14.22 0.28
N HIS A 76 -1.17 -14.18 -0.42
CA HIS A 76 0.15 -14.27 0.21
C HIS A 76 0.41 -13.10 1.17
N LEU A 77 0.08 -11.87 0.77
CA LEU A 77 0.23 -10.70 1.64
C LEU A 77 -0.59 -10.84 2.92
N LYS A 78 -1.83 -11.34 2.84
CA LYS A 78 -2.67 -11.61 4.03
C LYS A 78 -2.04 -12.65 4.95
N TYR A 79 -1.53 -13.75 4.40
CA TYR A 79 -0.81 -14.77 5.18
C TYR A 79 0.42 -14.18 5.88
N HIS A 80 1.25 -13.44 5.15
CA HIS A 80 2.48 -12.86 5.70
C HIS A 80 2.22 -11.71 6.68
N ALA A 81 1.12 -10.95 6.51
CA ALA A 81 0.71 -9.93 7.46
C ALA A 81 0.28 -10.54 8.81
N THR A 82 -0.49 -11.63 8.77
CA THR A 82 -1.09 -12.25 9.96
C THR A 82 -0.21 -13.29 10.66
N SER A 83 0.76 -13.87 9.95
CA SER A 83 1.67 -14.88 10.48
C SER A 83 3.03 -14.30 10.90
N MET A 84 3.63 -14.90 11.93
CA MET A 84 5.04 -14.73 12.30
C MET A 84 5.84 -16.03 12.12
N ASP A 85 5.23 -17.05 11.54
CA ASP A 85 5.86 -18.35 11.34
C ASP A 85 7.07 -18.25 10.41
N GLY A 86 8.22 -18.74 10.88
CA GLY A 86 9.50 -18.70 10.18
C GLY A 86 10.10 -17.30 10.02
N TYR A 87 9.55 -16.28 10.66
CA TYR A 87 10.15 -14.94 10.72
C TYR A 87 11.07 -14.82 11.92
N GLU A 88 12.27 -14.31 11.68
CA GLU A 88 13.26 -14.00 12.69
C GLU A 88 13.45 -12.49 12.81
N LEU A 89 13.47 -11.98 14.03
CA LEU A 89 13.75 -10.57 14.29
C LEU A 89 15.21 -10.26 13.91
N CYS A 90 15.38 -9.31 13.01
CA CYS A 90 16.70 -8.93 12.48
C CYS A 90 17.21 -7.63 13.10
N ASP A 91 16.34 -6.64 13.22
CA ASP A 91 16.72 -5.31 13.71
C ASP A 91 15.56 -4.62 14.43
N LYS A 92 15.90 -3.65 15.26
CA LYS A 92 14.97 -2.80 16.00
C LYS A 92 15.49 -1.37 15.93
N ASN A 93 14.69 -0.47 15.38
CA ASN A 93 14.97 0.95 15.51
C ASN A 93 14.30 1.47 16.80
N PRO A 94 15.06 1.79 17.85
CA PRO A 94 14.50 2.23 19.13
C PRO A 94 13.82 3.60 19.04
N ASP A 95 14.23 4.46 18.10
CA ASP A 95 13.71 5.82 17.98
C ASP A 95 12.32 5.86 17.30
N SER A 96 12.03 4.88 16.42
CA SER A 96 10.77 4.82 15.65
C SER A 96 9.86 3.66 16.02
N SER A 97 10.17 2.89 17.07
CA SER A 97 9.45 1.66 17.44
C SER A 97 9.24 0.69 16.27
N MET A 98 10.17 0.70 15.31
CA MET A 98 10.09 -0.11 14.10
C MET A 98 10.84 -1.42 14.30
N LEU A 99 10.17 -2.53 14.00
CA LEU A 99 10.69 -3.88 14.12
C LEU A 99 10.84 -4.49 12.74
N PHE A 100 12.03 -5.02 12.46
CA PHE A 100 12.38 -5.63 11.18
C PHE A 100 12.54 -7.13 11.34
N TYR A 101 11.89 -7.89 10.47
CA TYR A 101 11.92 -9.34 10.48
C TYR A 101 12.24 -9.87 9.09
N ASN A 102 13.00 -10.96 9.03
CA ASN A 102 13.26 -11.66 7.78
C ASN A 102 12.84 -13.12 7.88
N LYS A 103 12.39 -13.67 6.75
CA LYS A 103 12.09 -15.08 6.55
C LYS A 103 12.74 -15.55 5.27
N LYS A 104 13.38 -16.73 5.30
CA LYS A 104 13.84 -17.41 4.08
C LYS A 104 12.75 -18.36 3.59
N HIS A 105 12.30 -18.16 2.36
CA HIS A 105 11.44 -19.09 1.64
C HIS A 105 12.28 -19.83 0.58
N GLN A 106 12.17 -21.16 0.56
CA GLN A 106 12.93 -22.04 -0.36
C GLN A 106 14.46 -21.88 -0.32
N GLY A 107 15.00 -21.23 0.72
CA GLY A 107 16.43 -21.03 0.92
C GLY A 107 17.06 -19.85 0.16
N TYR A 108 16.40 -19.32 -0.88
CA TYR A 108 16.92 -18.23 -1.71
C TYR A 108 16.01 -16.99 -1.80
N ILE A 109 14.74 -17.09 -1.37
CA ILE A 109 13.84 -15.94 -1.33
C ILE A 109 13.87 -15.36 0.07
N ASN A 110 14.31 -14.11 0.21
CA ASN A 110 14.22 -13.37 1.46
C ASN A 110 12.92 -12.57 1.46
N ILE A 111 12.12 -12.76 2.50
CA ILE A 111 10.88 -12.01 2.74
C ILE A 111 11.12 -11.11 3.95
N GLU A 112 11.04 -9.81 3.73
CA GLU A 112 11.17 -8.80 4.77
C GLU A 112 9.78 -8.41 5.29
N LYS A 113 9.67 -8.18 6.59
CA LYS A 113 8.47 -7.69 7.25
C LYS A 113 8.86 -6.57 8.20
N ILE A 114 8.16 -5.45 8.08
CA ILE A 114 8.38 -4.27 8.89
C ILE A 114 7.10 -4.01 9.66
N ASN A 115 7.22 -3.97 10.98
CA ASN A 115 6.12 -3.56 11.85
C ASN A 115 6.50 -2.21 12.45
N PHE A 116 5.63 -1.21 12.32
CA PHE A 116 5.78 0.08 12.96
C PHE A 116 4.42 0.50 13.51
N LYS A 117 4.44 1.35 14.55
CA LYS A 117 3.24 1.90 15.15
C LYS A 117 3.04 3.31 14.64
N VAL A 118 1.81 3.63 14.28
CA VAL A 118 1.36 5.00 14.01
C VAL A 118 0.57 5.43 15.22
N ASP A 119 1.01 6.50 15.89
CA ASP A 119 0.40 6.96 17.13
C ASP A 119 -0.86 7.81 16.89
N ASP A 120 -0.93 8.48 15.75
CA ASP A 120 -2.06 9.32 15.37
C ASP A 120 -2.98 8.57 14.38
N PRO A 121 -4.23 8.25 14.75
CA PRO A 121 -5.17 7.58 13.87
C PRO A 121 -5.58 8.45 12.67
N ASP A 122 -5.52 9.78 12.78
CA ASP A 122 -5.86 10.69 11.68
C ASP A 122 -4.86 10.55 10.52
N ASN A 123 -3.64 10.09 10.81
CA ASN A 123 -2.59 9.84 9.82
C ASN A 123 -2.77 8.53 9.06
N TYR A 124 -3.78 7.70 9.36
CA TYR A 124 -3.98 6.43 8.65
C TYR A 124 -4.17 6.64 7.15
N ASN A 125 -5.09 7.53 6.75
CA ASN A 125 -5.37 7.80 5.34
C ASN A 125 -4.18 8.46 4.65
N GLU A 126 -3.46 9.34 5.36
CA GLU A 126 -2.24 9.98 4.88
C GLU A 126 -1.16 8.93 4.56
N ILE A 127 -0.83 8.06 5.51
CA ILE A 127 0.19 7.01 5.32
C ILE A 127 -0.20 6.07 4.18
N ILE A 128 -1.47 5.70 4.11
CA ILE A 128 -2.00 4.88 3.03
C ILE A 128 -1.76 5.59 1.70
N ASN A 129 -2.16 6.86 1.54
CA ASN A 129 -1.97 7.63 0.31
C ASN A 129 -0.48 7.76 -0.07
N MET A 130 0.41 7.96 0.91
CA MET A 130 1.86 7.99 0.69
C MET A 130 2.40 6.65 0.18
N LEU A 131 1.89 5.52 0.68
CA LEU A 131 2.29 4.18 0.21
C LEU A 131 1.71 3.86 -1.17
N TRP A 132 0.56 4.46 -1.52
CA TRP A 132 -0.10 4.29 -2.81
C TRP A 132 0.60 5.06 -3.93
N ASP A 133 1.14 6.25 -3.65
CA ASP A 133 1.78 7.09 -4.65
C ASP A 133 3.13 6.49 -5.11
N PRO A 134 3.25 6.07 -6.40
CA PRO A 134 4.49 5.49 -6.92
C PRO A 134 5.66 6.49 -6.98
N ASP A 135 5.39 7.79 -6.99
CA ASP A 135 6.41 8.84 -7.00
C ASP A 135 6.87 9.22 -5.59
N TYR A 136 6.18 8.74 -4.55
CA TYR A 136 6.53 9.06 -3.18
C TYR A 136 7.73 8.22 -2.73
N PRO A 137 8.80 8.83 -2.19
CA PRO A 137 9.93 8.11 -1.67
C PRO A 137 9.50 7.33 -0.43
N ILE A 138 9.19 6.04 -0.60
CA ILE A 138 8.86 5.15 0.50
C ILE A 138 10.07 5.10 1.45
N PHE A 139 9.89 5.56 2.69
CA PHE A 139 10.91 5.65 3.74
C PHE A 139 11.54 4.28 4.09
N PHE A 140 10.87 3.17 3.79
CA PHE A 140 11.43 1.82 3.93
C PHE A 140 12.60 1.54 2.96
N ASN A 141 12.74 2.29 1.86
CA ASN A 141 13.80 2.10 0.87
C ASN A 141 15.10 2.87 1.18
N MET A 142 15.17 3.64 2.28
CA MET A 142 16.30 4.54 2.53
C MET A 142 17.56 3.90 3.13
N GLY A 143 17.59 2.59 3.40
CA GLY A 143 18.87 1.92 3.69
C GLY A 143 18.77 0.61 4.45
N PHE A 144 18.52 -0.49 3.73
CA PHE A 144 18.84 -1.84 4.21
C PHE A 144 19.60 -2.68 3.16
N VAL A 145 20.13 -2.03 2.11
CA VAL A 145 21.18 -2.64 1.27
C VAL A 145 22.50 -2.40 1.99
N LYS A 146 22.97 -3.40 2.73
CA LYS A 146 24.37 -3.49 3.16
C LYS A 146 24.93 -4.84 2.78
#